data_AF-A0A3M1BFL6-F1
#
_entry.id   AF-A0A3M1BFL6-F1
#
_cell.length_a   1.000
_cell.length_b   1.000
_cell.length_c   1.000
_cell.angle_alpha   90.00
_cell.angle_beta   90.00
_cell.angle_gamma   90.00
#
_symmetry.space_group_name_H-M   'P 1'
#
loop_
_entity.id
_entity.type
_entity.pdbx_description
1 polymer ?
#
loop_
_entity_poly.entity_id
_entity_poly.type
_entity_poly.pdbx_seq_one_letter_code
_entity_poly.pdbx_strand_id
1 'polypeptide(L)'
;MQNVLSNVDLTWLRMEESTNPMMISVLLLFDEPVPFTRLKETVRRRLLSIPRMRQRVVSSWIPILGKPKWSEDPSFDLHNHLERVSLPGPGDRRALERFVGERMSRPLDRSRPLWKIHLIENVEGGSAILFRIHHAIADGIALMFLLLAMADVASEAEKNADPEENPL
;
A
#
# COMPACT_ATOMS: atom_id res chain seq x y z
N MET A 1 13.85 15.14 -7.41
CA MET A 1 13.44 14.68 -6.07
C MET A 1 14.65 14.63 -5.17
N GLN A 2 14.54 15.11 -3.93
CA GLN A 2 15.64 15.03 -2.96
C GLN A 2 15.75 13.59 -2.43
N ASN A 3 16.95 13.01 -2.50
CA ASN A 3 17.19 11.62 -2.07
C ASN A 3 17.45 11.52 -0.56
N VAL A 4 17.82 12.62 0.09
CA VAL A 4 17.96 12.68 1.54
C VAL A 4 16.57 12.77 2.17
N LEU A 5 16.33 12.05 3.26
CA LEU A 5 15.06 12.12 3.98
C LEU A 5 14.81 13.51 4.54
N SER A 6 13.55 13.95 4.51
CA SER A 6 13.15 15.16 5.21
C SER A 6 13.33 14.95 6.72
N ASN A 7 13.46 16.03 7.49
CA ASN A 7 13.55 15.90 8.95
C ASN A 7 12.27 15.29 9.54
N VAL A 8 11.11 15.54 8.92
CA VAL A 8 9.82 14.97 9.35
C VAL A 8 9.78 13.46 9.08
N ASP A 9 10.20 13.03 7.88
CA ASP A 9 10.25 11.60 7.52
C ASP A 9 11.19 10.82 8.46
N LEU A 10 12.32 11.45 8.81
CA LEU A 10 13.30 10.89 9.73
C LEU A 10 12.74 10.76 11.16
N THR A 11 11.97 11.75 11.62
CA THR A 11 11.30 11.69 12.93
C THR A 11 10.34 10.51 12.97
N TRP A 12 9.50 10.33 11.95
CA TRP A 12 8.59 9.18 11.89
C TRP A 12 9.31 7.84 11.92
N LEU A 13 10.41 7.69 11.18
CA LEU A 13 11.24 6.48 11.20
C LEU A 13 11.92 6.19 12.54
N ARG A 14 12.14 7.22 13.36
CA ARG A 14 12.77 7.11 14.68
C ARG A 14 11.76 6.85 15.79
N MET A 15 10.51 7.29 15.61
CA MET A 15 9.41 7.02 16.53
C MET A 15 8.83 5.61 16.39
N GLU A 16 9.12 4.93 15.27
CA GLU A 16 8.68 3.56 15.06
C GLU A 16 9.35 2.60 16.05
N GLU A 17 8.51 1.92 16.83
CA GLU A 17 8.88 0.83 17.73
C GLU A 17 7.98 -0.38 17.45
N SER A 18 8.36 -1.57 17.95
CA SER A 18 7.54 -2.78 17.78
C SER A 18 6.13 -2.66 18.37
N THR A 19 5.97 -1.81 19.38
CA THR A 19 4.70 -1.49 20.04
C THR A 19 4.06 -0.19 19.54
N ASN A 20 4.75 0.57 18.67
CA ASN A 20 4.28 1.82 18.09
C ASN A 20 4.59 1.88 16.57
N PRO A 21 3.89 1.11 15.73
CA PRO A 21 4.10 1.15 14.29
C PRO A 21 3.64 2.49 13.69
N MET A 22 4.53 3.20 13.00
CA MET A 22 4.22 4.50 12.37
C MET A 22 3.59 4.31 10.99
N MET A 23 2.44 3.64 10.98
CA MET A 23 1.75 3.19 9.78
C MET A 23 0.44 3.94 9.57
N ILE A 24 0.18 4.35 8.33
CA ILE A 24 -1.16 4.73 7.86
C ILE A 24 -1.76 3.52 7.14
N SER A 25 -3.01 3.20 7.44
CA SER A 25 -3.75 2.12 6.77
C SER A 25 -5.08 2.64 6.26
N VAL A 26 -5.45 2.23 5.05
CA VAL A 26 -6.76 2.49 4.45
C VAL A 26 -7.38 1.17 4.06
N LEU A 27 -8.65 0.99 4.46
CA LEU A 27 -9.49 -0.13 4.05
C LEU A 27 -10.53 0.40 3.07
N LEU A 28 -10.49 -0.12 1.85
CA LEU A 28 -11.50 0.14 0.82
C LEU A 28 -12.40 -1.10 0.72
N LEU A 29 -13.70 -0.90 0.78
CA LEU A 29 -14.70 -1.95 0.59
C LEU A 29 -15.33 -1.78 -0.79
N PHE A 30 -15.52 -2.88 -1.49
CA PHE A 30 -16.12 -2.95 -2.81
C PHE A 30 -17.30 -3.92 -2.73
N ASP A 31 -18.44 -3.49 -3.25
CA ASP A 31 -19.65 -4.32 -3.32
C ASP A 31 -19.48 -5.47 -4.32
N GLU A 32 -18.57 -5.32 -5.29
CA GLU A 32 -18.24 -6.33 -6.29
C GLU A 32 -16.80 -6.86 -6.14
N PRO A 33 -16.54 -8.10 -6.62
CA PRO A 33 -15.18 -8.65 -6.64
C PRO A 33 -14.23 -7.79 -7.49
N VAL A 34 -13.08 -7.43 -6.94
CA VAL A 34 -12.03 -6.71 -7.70
C VAL A 34 -11.09 -7.74 -8.33
N PRO A 35 -10.94 -7.80 -9.67
CA PRO A 35 -10.01 -8.74 -10.28
C PRO A 35 -8.56 -8.43 -9.88
N PHE A 36 -7.85 -9.45 -9.38
CA PHE A 36 -6.45 -9.29 -8.97
C PHE A 36 -5.55 -8.79 -10.10
N THR A 37 -5.79 -9.24 -11.33
CA THR A 37 -5.08 -8.80 -12.53
C THR A 37 -5.26 -7.31 -12.80
N ARG A 38 -6.50 -6.81 -12.69
CA ARG A 38 -6.82 -5.38 -12.84
C ARG A 38 -6.13 -4.55 -11.76
N LEU A 39 -6.21 -4.96 -10.50
CA LEU A 39 -5.51 -4.28 -9.40
C LEU A 39 -3.99 -4.26 -9.62
N LYS A 40 -3.40 -5.42 -9.99
CA LYS A 40 -1.96 -5.53 -10.28
C LYS A 40 -1.53 -4.56 -11.37
N GLU A 41 -2.30 -4.45 -12.43
CA GLU A 41 -1.99 -3.55 -13.54
C GLU A 41 -2.18 -2.07 -13.17
N THR A 42 -3.20 -1.73 -12.37
CA THR A 42 -3.36 -0.37 -11.81
C THR A 42 -2.18 0.01 -10.93
N VAL A 43 -1.74 -0.87 -10.04
CA VAL A 43 -0.55 -0.64 -9.20
C VAL A 43 0.69 -0.44 -10.08
N ARG A 44 0.90 -1.29 -11.09
CA ARG A 44 2.04 -1.20 -11.99
C ARG A 44 2.06 0.11 -12.78
N ARG A 45 0.92 0.54 -13.32
CA ARG A 45 0.84 1.74 -14.17
C ARG A 45 0.83 3.04 -13.37
N ARG A 46 0.13 3.06 -12.24
CA ARG A 46 -0.15 4.30 -11.50
C ARG A 46 0.73 4.42 -10.27
N LEU A 47 0.66 3.47 -9.33
CA LEU A 47 1.44 3.54 -8.09
C LEU A 47 2.95 3.55 -8.37
N LEU A 48 3.43 2.61 -9.17
CA LEU A 48 4.87 2.47 -9.48
C LEU A 48 5.40 3.54 -10.44
N SER A 49 4.54 4.41 -10.98
CA SER A 49 4.99 5.62 -11.68
C SER A 49 5.63 6.64 -10.73
N ILE A 50 5.27 6.58 -9.44
CA ILE A 50 5.84 7.42 -8.40
C ILE A 50 7.16 6.79 -7.95
N PRO A 51 8.32 7.45 -8.16
CA PRO A 51 9.63 6.84 -7.89
C PRO A 51 9.79 6.35 -6.45
N ARG A 52 9.20 7.08 -5.49
CA ARG A 52 9.26 6.73 -4.06
C ARG A 52 8.69 5.34 -3.75
N MET A 53 7.75 4.82 -4.55
CA MET A 53 7.13 3.51 -4.35
C MET A 53 8.08 2.34 -4.68
N ARG A 54 9.25 2.61 -5.29
CA ARG A 54 10.30 1.61 -5.55
C ARG A 54 11.54 1.82 -4.70
N GLN A 55 11.48 2.75 -3.74
CA GLN A 55 12.62 3.14 -2.93
C GLN A 55 12.49 2.67 -1.49
N ARG A 56 13.61 2.22 -0.94
CA ARG A 56 13.78 1.88 0.47
C ARG A 56 14.67 2.91 1.16
N VAL A 57 14.59 2.95 2.49
CA VAL A 57 15.48 3.79 3.29
C VAL A 57 16.79 3.04 3.52
N VAL A 58 17.91 3.67 3.19
CA VAL A 58 19.24 3.15 3.51
C VAL A 58 19.92 4.07 4.52
N SER A 59 20.37 3.46 5.62
CA SER A 59 21.22 4.14 6.59
C SER A 59 22.56 4.51 5.96
N SER A 60 23.14 5.61 6.41
CA SER A 60 24.52 5.94 6.04
C SER A 60 25.50 4.94 6.62
N TRP A 61 26.58 4.65 5.90
CA TRP A 61 27.69 3.84 6.41
C TRP A 61 28.41 4.53 7.58
N ILE A 62 28.25 5.85 7.76
CA ILE A 62 28.78 6.62 8.90
C ILE A 62 27.64 6.83 9.90
N PRO A 63 27.60 6.09 11.04
CA PRO A 63 26.45 6.06 11.95
C PRO A 63 26.09 7.41 12.58
N ILE A 64 27.05 8.34 12.65
CA ILE A 64 26.94 9.60 13.42
C ILE A 64 26.75 10.83 12.51
N LEU A 65 27.14 10.76 11.22
CA LEU A 65 27.21 11.93 10.33
C LEU A 65 26.27 11.89 9.13
N GLY A 66 25.83 10.70 8.68
CA GLY A 66 25.03 10.62 7.46
C GLY A 66 23.54 10.52 7.72
N LYS A 67 22.76 11.44 7.13
CA LYS A 67 21.30 11.32 7.10
C LYS A 67 20.90 10.09 6.27
N PRO A 68 19.91 9.29 6.71
CA PRO A 68 19.34 8.25 5.87
C PRO A 68 18.86 8.83 4.54
N LYS A 69 18.94 8.01 3.50
CA LYS A 69 18.52 8.40 2.16
C LYS A 69 17.57 7.37 1.57
N TRP A 70 16.70 7.83 0.70
CA TRP A 70 15.94 6.99 -0.20
C TRP A 70 16.86 6.47 -1.30
N SER A 71 16.79 5.18 -1.57
CA SER A 71 17.52 4.50 -2.64
C SER A 71 16.59 3.52 -3.33
N GLU A 72 16.72 3.37 -4.64
CA GLU A 72 16.04 2.30 -5.37
C GLU A 72 16.34 0.95 -4.70
N ASP A 73 15.32 0.11 -4.60
CA ASP A 73 15.48 -1.27 -4.19
C ASP A 73 15.93 -2.10 -5.41
N PRO A 74 17.19 -2.60 -5.42
CA PRO A 74 17.71 -3.37 -6.55
C PRO A 74 17.00 -4.73 -6.73
N SER A 75 16.29 -5.18 -5.69
CA SER A 75 15.52 -6.42 -5.65
C SER A 75 14.01 -6.18 -5.63
N PHE A 76 13.57 -5.00 -6.08
CA PHE A 76 12.16 -4.66 -6.09
C PHE A 76 11.34 -5.70 -6.86
N ASP A 77 10.38 -6.30 -6.18
CA ASP A 77 9.41 -7.22 -6.78
C ASP A 77 8.03 -6.93 -6.20
N LEU A 78 7.08 -6.63 -7.09
CA LEU A 78 5.70 -6.31 -6.74
C LEU A 78 5.01 -7.43 -5.94
N HIS A 79 5.40 -8.69 -6.12
CA HIS A 79 4.84 -9.82 -5.36
C HIS A 79 5.08 -9.71 -3.84
N ASN A 80 6.09 -8.94 -3.43
CA ASN A 80 6.36 -8.65 -2.03
C ASN A 80 5.41 -7.61 -1.42
N HIS A 81 4.77 -6.81 -2.27
CA HIS A 81 3.96 -5.66 -1.88
C HIS A 81 2.48 -5.83 -2.22
N LEU A 82 2.13 -6.73 -3.15
CA LEU A 82 0.75 -6.99 -3.56
C LEU A 82 0.40 -8.46 -3.30
N GLU A 83 -0.44 -8.68 -2.31
CA GLU A 83 -0.83 -10.02 -1.85
C GLU A 83 -2.33 -10.25 -2.04
N ARG A 84 -2.69 -11.44 -2.52
CA ARG A 84 -4.07 -11.91 -2.59
C ARG A 84 -4.38 -12.76 -1.36
N VAL A 85 -5.51 -12.50 -0.71
CA VAL A 85 -5.86 -13.08 0.58
C VAL A 85 -7.27 -13.63 0.52
N SER A 86 -7.43 -14.87 0.98
CA SER A 86 -8.73 -15.47 1.27
C SER A 86 -8.87 -15.59 2.79
N LEU A 87 -9.97 -15.06 3.34
CA LEU A 87 -10.22 -15.14 4.78
C LEU A 87 -10.65 -16.57 5.18
N PRO A 88 -10.31 -17.02 6.40
CA PRO A 88 -10.81 -18.28 6.91
C PRO A 88 -12.32 -18.20 7.21
N GLY A 89 -13.06 -19.26 6.88
CA GLY A 89 -14.51 -19.34 7.10
C GLY A 89 -15.31 -18.58 6.03
N PRO A 90 -16.54 -18.12 6.34
CA PRO A 90 -17.46 -17.56 5.34
C PRO A 90 -17.09 -16.16 4.82
N GLY A 91 -15.88 -15.65 5.11
CA GLY A 91 -15.48 -14.30 4.67
C GLY A 91 -16.28 -13.17 5.34
N ASP A 92 -16.75 -13.40 6.57
CA ASP A 92 -17.59 -12.43 7.27
C ASP A 92 -16.81 -11.18 7.75
N ARG A 93 -17.56 -10.14 8.10
CA ARG A 93 -17.01 -8.88 8.64
C ARG A 93 -16.04 -9.08 9.79
N ARG A 94 -16.32 -10.05 10.67
CA ARG A 94 -15.48 -10.35 11.84
C ARG A 94 -14.14 -10.95 11.43
N ALA A 95 -14.11 -11.82 10.42
CA ALA A 95 -12.87 -12.35 9.86
C ALA A 95 -12.03 -11.24 9.23
N LEU A 96 -12.66 -10.30 8.52
CA LEU A 96 -11.99 -9.13 7.96
C LEU A 96 -11.38 -8.26 9.06
N GLU A 97 -12.15 -7.91 10.08
CA GLU A 97 -11.68 -7.08 11.19
C GLU A 97 -10.50 -7.71 11.93
N ARG A 98 -10.54 -9.03 12.17
CA ARG A 98 -9.40 -9.76 12.77
C ARG A 98 -8.17 -9.69 11.87
N PHE A 99 -8.33 -9.95 10.58
CA PHE A 99 -7.22 -9.87 9.62
C PHE A 99 -6.61 -8.46 9.59
N VAL A 100 -7.45 -7.42 9.46
CA VAL A 100 -7.03 -6.02 9.42
C VAL A 100 -6.31 -5.64 10.71
N GLY A 101 -6.89 -5.96 11.89
CA GLY A 101 -6.28 -5.67 13.18
C GLY A 101 -4.91 -6.32 13.36
N GLU A 102 -4.78 -7.60 12.97
CA GLU A 102 -3.50 -8.30 13.00
C GLU A 102 -2.47 -7.64 12.07
N ARG A 103 -2.87 -7.25 10.85
CA ARG A 103 -1.94 -6.58 9.92
C ARG A 103 -1.54 -5.19 10.42
N MET A 104 -2.47 -4.39 10.93
CA MET A 104 -2.19 -3.04 11.46
C MET A 104 -1.18 -3.08 12.62
N SER A 105 -1.15 -4.18 13.37
CA SER A 105 -0.25 -4.36 14.53
C SER A 105 1.15 -4.84 14.16
N ARG A 106 1.44 -5.11 12.88
CA ARG A 106 2.74 -5.62 12.41
C ARG A 106 3.51 -4.57 11.62
N PRO A 107 4.77 -4.24 11.96
CA PRO A 107 5.57 -3.31 11.17
C PRO A 107 5.84 -3.86 9.76
N LEU A 108 6.18 -2.98 8.83
CA LEU A 108 6.66 -3.38 7.50
C LEU A 108 8.15 -3.73 7.54
N ASP A 109 8.58 -4.57 6.61
CA ASP A 109 10.00 -4.89 6.42
C ASP A 109 10.76 -3.65 5.90
N ARG A 110 11.65 -3.11 6.74
CA ARG A 110 12.44 -1.90 6.45
C ARG A 110 13.52 -2.12 5.39
N SER A 111 13.78 -3.36 4.98
CA SER A 111 14.69 -3.65 3.87
C SER A 111 14.07 -3.37 2.50
N ARG A 112 12.78 -3.03 2.43
CA ARG A 112 11.98 -2.85 1.21
C ARG A 112 11.25 -1.50 1.19
N PRO A 113 10.65 -1.10 0.06
CA PRO A 113 9.73 0.05 0.05
C PRO A 113 8.60 -0.13 1.07
N LEU A 114 8.38 0.89 1.91
CA LEU A 114 7.54 0.78 3.09
C LEU A 114 6.04 0.93 2.79
N TRP A 115 5.52 0.07 1.92
CA TRP A 115 4.09 -0.03 1.63
C TRP A 115 3.68 -1.47 1.28
N LYS A 116 2.40 -1.81 1.51
CA LYS A 116 1.83 -3.11 1.17
C LYS A 116 0.33 -3.02 0.90
N ILE A 117 -0.13 -3.71 -0.13
CA ILE A 117 -1.53 -3.86 -0.53
C ILE A 117 -1.94 -5.33 -0.35
N HIS A 118 -3.05 -5.55 0.33
CA HIS A 118 -3.72 -6.85 0.37
C HIS A 118 -5.06 -6.72 -0.36
N LEU A 119 -5.31 -7.56 -1.35
CA LEU A 119 -6.63 -7.80 -1.90
C LEU A 119 -7.26 -8.96 -1.13
N ILE A 120 -8.27 -8.67 -0.34
CA ILE A 120 -9.06 -9.65 0.40
C ILE A 120 -10.31 -9.98 -0.41
N GLU A 121 -10.37 -11.22 -0.90
CA GLU A 121 -11.46 -11.70 -1.77
C GLU A 121 -12.65 -12.21 -0.94
N ASN A 122 -13.84 -12.23 -1.56
CA ASN A 122 -15.07 -12.83 -1.03
C ASN A 122 -15.51 -12.25 0.34
N VAL A 123 -15.34 -10.94 0.51
CA VAL A 123 -15.81 -10.22 1.70
C VAL A 123 -17.22 -9.73 1.42
N GLU A 124 -18.20 -10.29 2.14
CA GLU A 124 -19.62 -9.88 2.03
C GLU A 124 -20.18 -9.88 0.58
N GLY A 125 -19.66 -10.76 -0.29
CA GLY A 125 -20.06 -10.86 -1.70
C GLY A 125 -19.16 -10.07 -2.68
N GLY A 126 -18.34 -9.16 -2.17
CA GLY A 126 -17.40 -8.35 -2.96
C GLY A 126 -15.95 -8.57 -2.56
N SER A 127 -15.22 -7.48 -2.36
CA SER A 127 -13.79 -7.50 -2.01
C SER A 127 -13.42 -6.35 -1.07
N ALA A 128 -12.31 -6.51 -0.35
CA ALA A 128 -11.70 -5.43 0.40
C ALA A 128 -10.24 -5.23 -0.04
N ILE A 129 -9.79 -3.98 -0.08
CA ILE A 129 -8.38 -3.66 -0.28
C ILE A 129 -7.85 -3.00 0.98
N LEU A 130 -6.86 -3.64 1.61
CA LEU A 130 -6.10 -3.04 2.72
C LEU A 130 -4.78 -2.49 2.18
N PHE A 131 -4.68 -1.17 2.07
CA PHE A 131 -3.44 -0.49 1.73
C PHE A 131 -2.77 0.06 2.99
N ARG A 132 -1.49 -0.28 3.18
CA ARG A 132 -0.68 0.12 4.32
C ARG A 132 0.57 0.84 3.82
N ILE A 133 0.92 1.94 4.45
CA ILE A 133 2.09 2.75 4.08
C ILE A 133 2.72 3.38 5.32
N HIS A 134 4.04 3.45 5.39
CA HIS A 134 4.73 4.06 6.51
C HIS A 134 4.69 5.60 6.41
N HIS A 135 4.52 6.28 7.54
CA HIS A 135 4.40 7.75 7.64
C HIS A 135 5.57 8.53 7.03
N ALA A 136 6.73 7.89 6.91
CA ALA A 136 7.91 8.46 6.25
C ALA A 136 7.74 8.62 4.73
N ILE A 137 6.80 7.91 4.11
CA ILE A 137 6.52 8.01 2.67
C ILE A 137 5.40 9.01 2.40
N ALA A 138 4.34 8.96 3.19
CA ALA A 138 3.16 9.80 3.02
C ALA A 138 2.53 10.11 4.37
N ASP A 139 2.00 11.32 4.51
CA ASP A 139 1.02 11.65 5.53
C ASP A 139 -0.41 11.33 5.04
N GLY A 140 -1.43 11.61 5.86
CA GLY A 140 -2.82 11.31 5.52
C GLY A 140 -3.31 12.01 4.26
N ILE A 141 -2.88 13.25 4.00
CA ILE A 141 -3.30 14.02 2.82
C ILE A 141 -2.61 13.45 1.56
N ALA A 142 -1.30 13.22 1.64
CA ALA A 142 -0.55 12.60 0.55
C ALA A 142 -1.11 11.22 0.20
N LEU A 143 -1.55 10.44 1.19
CA LEU A 143 -2.20 9.15 0.96
C LEU A 143 -3.54 9.30 0.22
N MET A 144 -4.36 10.31 0.55
CA MET A 144 -5.60 10.55 -0.19
C MET A 144 -5.34 10.89 -1.66
N PHE A 145 -4.34 11.73 -1.95
CA PHE A 145 -3.95 12.01 -3.34
C PHE A 145 -3.42 10.77 -4.06
N LEU A 146 -2.68 9.91 -3.36
CA LEU A 146 -2.19 8.65 -3.89
C LEU A 146 -3.34 7.71 -4.28
N LEU A 147 -4.37 7.61 -3.42
CA LEU A 147 -5.56 6.80 -3.68
C LEU A 147 -6.40 7.38 -4.83
N LEU A 148 -6.55 8.69 -4.90
CA LEU A 148 -7.22 9.35 -6.03
C LEU A 148 -6.47 9.12 -7.34
N ALA A 149 -5.13 9.20 -7.32
CA ALA A 149 -4.30 8.89 -8.48
C ALA A 149 -4.37 7.42 -8.91
N MET A 150 -4.87 6.53 -8.06
CA MET A 150 -5.11 5.12 -8.38
C MET A 150 -6.50 4.89 -8.97
N ALA A 151 -7.48 5.75 -8.67
CA ALA A 151 -8.85 5.66 -9.16
C ALA A 151 -9.01 6.30 -10.54
N ASP A 152 -10.02 5.84 -11.28
CA ASP A 152 -10.47 6.54 -12.49
C ASP A 152 -11.29 7.77 -12.11
N VAL A 153 -11.20 8.82 -12.92
CA VAL A 153 -12.20 9.90 -12.88
C VAL A 153 -13.52 9.31 -13.40
N ALA A 154 -14.66 9.66 -12.82
CA ALA A 154 -15.95 9.03 -13.13
C ALA A 154 -16.26 8.93 -14.65
N SER A 155 -15.87 9.92 -15.45
CA SER A 155 -16.04 9.93 -16.92
C SER A 155 -15.15 8.94 -17.68
N GLU A 156 -14.07 8.46 -17.06
CA GLU A 156 -13.13 7.48 -17.61
C GLU A 156 -13.39 6.08 -17.05
N ALA A 157 -14.03 5.96 -15.88
CA ALA A 157 -14.42 4.69 -15.28
C ALA A 157 -15.38 3.89 -16.17
N GLU A 158 -16.37 4.57 -16.79
CA GLU A 158 -17.32 3.96 -17.73
C GLU A 158 -16.63 3.47 -19.02
N LYS A 159 -15.55 4.13 -19.45
CA LYS A 159 -14.81 3.75 -20.68
C LYS A 159 -13.83 2.60 -20.45
N ASN A 160 -13.31 2.49 -19.22
CA ASN A 160 -12.36 1.45 -18.81
C ASN A 160 -13.04 0.21 -18.22
N ALA A 161 -14.37 0.21 -18.10
CA ALA A 161 -15.13 -0.99 -17.79
C ALA A 161 -14.95 -2.00 -18.94
N ASP A 162 -14.49 -3.21 -18.61
CA ASP A 162 -14.31 -4.27 -19.60
C ASP A 162 -15.69 -4.63 -20.17
N PRO A 163 -15.90 -4.65 -21.51
CA PRO A 163 -17.21 -4.96 -22.09
C PRO A 163 -17.74 -6.35 -21.68
N GLU A 164 -16.86 -7.26 -21.25
CA GLU A 164 -17.23 -8.60 -20.73
C GLU A 164 -17.68 -8.59 -19.25
N GLU A 165 -17.44 -7.52 -18.48
CA GLU A 165 -17.86 -7.38 -17.07
C GLU A 165 -19.30 -6.82 -16.92
N ASN A 166 -19.98 -6.47 -18.01
CA ASN A 166 -21.35 -5.96 -17.99
C ASN A 166 -22.34 -6.93 -18.68
N PRO A 167 -22.76 -8.02 -18.02
CA PRO A 167 -23.88 -8.79 -18.51
C PRO A 167 -25.15 -7.99 -18.21
N LEU A 168 -25.69 -7.33 -19.24
CA LEU A 168 -27.12 -7.02 -19.27
C LEU A 168 -27.94 -8.28 -19.00
#